data_AF-R7VXY9-F1
#
_entry.id   AF-R7VXY9-F1
#
_cell.length_a   1.000
_cell.length_b   1.000
_cell.length_c   1.000
_cell.angle_alpha   90.00
_cell.angle_beta   90.00
_cell.angle_gamma   90.00
#
_symmetry.space_group_name_H-M   'P 1'
#
loop_
_entity.id
_entity.type
_entity.pdbx_description
1 polymer ?
#
loop_
_entity_poly.entity_id
_entity_poly.type
_entity_poly.pdbx_seq_one_letter_code
_entity_poly.pdbx_strand_id
1 'polypeptide(L)'
;MELAGSLSFLLLFLLLLLLLLLLGKGRQGGHPLPPGPPALPLLGNLLQLSPTRTLEGLLKVFDMQETLMQYMPGPHRRIPMMLGRMRSFIARRVRDNAASLQPGVPRDFIDCFLQHMEKEKSNPSSEFTLENLELTTLNLFFAGTETVSSTLRYGFLMLMKYPHVQEKVHEEIDQDTDVYPLLSSVLHDPSVFKHPNAFDPMNFVDESGRFKRNDAFVPFSSGSPGTEGKRLCLGEGLARMELFLFLCTILQNL
;
A
#
# COMPACT_ATOMS: atom_id res chain seq x y z
N MET A 1 -55.44 22.49 -1.49
CA MET A 1 -54.03 22.93 -1.47
C MET A 1 -53.03 21.76 -1.50
N GLU A 2 -53.44 20.50 -1.29
CA GLU A 2 -52.49 19.36 -1.25
C GLU A 2 -52.10 18.76 -2.61
N LEU A 3 -52.99 18.85 -3.62
CA LEU A 3 -52.72 18.28 -4.95
C LEU A 3 -51.58 18.99 -5.69
N ALA A 4 -51.48 20.32 -5.56
CA ALA A 4 -50.46 21.12 -6.22
C ALA A 4 -49.05 20.87 -5.66
N GLY A 5 -48.94 20.56 -4.36
CA GLY A 5 -47.67 20.16 -3.74
C GLY A 5 -47.18 18.81 -4.27
N SER A 6 -48.08 17.82 -4.36
CA SER A 6 -47.76 16.48 -4.87
C SER A 6 -47.29 16.50 -6.33
N LEU A 7 -47.94 17.29 -7.19
CA LEU A 7 -47.54 17.50 -8.59
C LEU A 7 -46.16 18.17 -8.72
N SER A 8 -45.82 19.11 -7.82
CA SER A 8 -44.51 19.77 -7.81
C SER A 8 -43.38 18.80 -7.42
N PHE A 9 -43.60 17.94 -6.43
CA PHE A 9 -42.64 16.90 -6.05
C PHE A 9 -42.44 15.87 -7.17
N LEU A 10 -43.52 15.47 -7.85
CA LEU A 10 -43.45 14.53 -8.97
C LEU A 10 -42.65 15.13 -10.14
N LEU A 11 -42.85 16.43 -10.42
CA LEU A 11 -42.12 17.15 -11.47
C LEU A 11 -40.63 17.26 -11.12
N LEU A 12 -40.30 17.59 -9.87
CA LEU A 12 -38.91 17.68 -9.41
C LEU A 12 -38.20 16.32 -9.48
N PHE A 13 -38.91 15.24 -9.12
CA PHE A 13 -38.41 13.87 -9.23
C PHE A 13 -38.16 13.48 -10.70
N LEU A 14 -39.10 13.78 -11.60
CA LEU A 14 -38.93 13.54 -13.04
C LEU A 14 -37.78 14.35 -13.64
N LEU A 15 -37.60 15.61 -13.24
CA LEU A 15 -36.48 16.46 -13.66
C LEU A 15 -35.14 15.94 -13.16
N LEU A 16 -35.08 15.46 -11.90
CA LEU A 16 -33.88 14.83 -11.35
C LEU A 16 -33.54 13.53 -12.09
N LEU A 17 -34.56 12.72 -12.40
CA LEU A 17 -34.39 11.46 -13.15
C LEU A 17 -33.93 11.72 -14.59
N LEU A 18 -34.46 12.77 -15.25
CA LEU A 18 -34.01 13.22 -16.56
C LEU A 18 -32.58 13.75 -16.52
N LEU A 19 -32.21 14.53 -15.50
CA LEU A 19 -30.85 15.04 -15.31
C LEU A 19 -29.84 13.90 -15.12
N LEU A 20 -30.19 12.86 -14.33
CA LEU A 20 -29.38 11.66 -14.16
C LEU A 20 -29.22 10.87 -15.46
N LEU A 21 -30.28 10.76 -16.27
CA LEU A 21 -30.22 10.12 -17.60
C LEU A 21 -29.33 10.90 -18.59
N LEU A 22 -29.36 12.24 -18.52
CA LEU A 22 -28.53 13.10 -19.38
C LEU A 22 -27.05 13.11 -18.94
N LEU A 23 -26.78 13.06 -17.63
CA LEU A 23 -25.42 12.94 -17.08
C LEU A 23 -24.83 11.53 -17.28
N GLY A 24 -25.65 10.49 -17.37
CA GLY A 24 -25.22 9.10 -17.60
C GLY A 24 -24.74 8.81 -19.03
N LYS A 25 -24.86 9.76 -19.96
CA LYS A 25 -24.43 9.59 -21.36
C LYS A 25 -22.98 10.06 -21.56
N GLY A 26 -22.06 9.51 -20.77
CA GLY A 26 -20.62 9.73 -20.89
C GLY A 26 -19.97 8.79 -21.92
N ARG A 27 -19.50 9.38 -23.03
CA ARG A 27 -18.53 8.88 -24.04
C ARG A 27 -18.23 7.36 -24.05
N GLN A 28 -18.94 6.60 -24.88
CA GLN A 28 -18.40 5.32 -25.40
C GLN A 28 -17.36 5.63 -26.49
N GLY A 29 -16.10 5.80 -26.08
CA GLY A 29 -14.94 5.73 -26.96
C GLY A 29 -14.60 4.28 -27.27
N GLY A 30 -14.40 3.96 -28.54
CA GLY A 30 -14.45 2.60 -29.08
C GLY A 30 -13.30 1.67 -28.69
N HIS A 31 -13.67 0.48 -28.22
CA HIS A 31 -12.92 -0.77 -28.36
C HIS A 31 -13.92 -1.92 -28.65
N PRO A 32 -13.52 -2.98 -29.38
CA PRO A 32 -14.40 -4.08 -29.75
C PRO A 32 -14.54 -5.07 -28.58
N LEU A 33 -15.27 -4.65 -27.55
CA LEU A 33 -15.75 -5.53 -26.49
C LEU A 33 -17.29 -5.58 -26.55
N PRO A 34 -17.92 -6.72 -26.21
CA PRO A 34 -19.37 -6.79 -26.16
C PRO A 34 -19.91 -5.73 -25.19
N PRO A 35 -21.02 -5.04 -25.52
CA PRO A 35 -21.57 -4.01 -24.64
C PRO A 35 -21.95 -4.64 -23.31
N GLY A 36 -21.28 -4.22 -22.24
CA GLY A 36 -21.62 -4.61 -20.87
C GLY A 36 -23.00 -4.07 -20.46
N PRO A 37 -23.64 -4.67 -19.46
CA PRO A 37 -24.91 -4.17 -18.95
C PRO A 37 -24.76 -2.72 -18.44
N PRO A 38 -25.72 -1.83 -18.71
CA PRO A 38 -25.61 -0.41 -18.38
C PRO A 38 -25.57 -0.22 -16.86
N ALA A 39 -24.53 0.48 -16.39
CA ALA A 39 -24.37 0.82 -14.98
C ALA A 39 -25.41 1.86 -14.53
N LEU A 40 -26.01 1.67 -13.36
CA LEU A 40 -26.96 2.63 -12.79
C LEU A 40 -26.23 3.92 -12.37
N PRO A 41 -26.86 5.11 -12.52
CA PRO A 41 -26.19 6.41 -12.32
C PRO A 41 -25.56 6.64 -10.94
N LEU A 42 -26.03 5.95 -9.89
CA LEU A 42 -25.55 6.13 -8.51
C LEU A 42 -25.03 4.83 -7.87
N LEU A 43 -25.60 3.68 -8.24
CA LEU A 43 -25.27 2.37 -7.69
C LEU A 43 -24.31 1.56 -8.60
N GLY A 44 -24.01 2.03 -9.80
CA GLY A 44 -23.24 1.26 -10.77
C GLY A 44 -23.86 -0.11 -11.04
N ASN A 45 -23.05 -1.17 -10.97
CA ASN A 45 -23.48 -2.56 -11.10
C ASN A 45 -23.70 -3.24 -9.74
N LEU A 46 -23.85 -2.48 -8.63
CA LEU A 46 -24.01 -3.03 -7.28
C LEU A 46 -25.16 -4.05 -7.17
N LEU A 47 -26.26 -3.82 -7.89
CA LEU A 47 -27.42 -4.73 -7.92
C LEU A 47 -27.24 -5.95 -8.84
N GLN A 48 -26.15 -6.00 -9.62
CA GLN A 48 -25.79 -7.13 -10.47
C GLN A 48 -24.78 -8.06 -9.78
N LEU A 49 -24.43 -7.79 -8.52
CA LEU A 49 -23.56 -8.66 -7.74
C LEU A 49 -24.29 -9.96 -7.39
N SER A 50 -23.75 -11.08 -7.88
CA SER A 50 -24.27 -12.40 -7.53
C SER A 50 -23.93 -12.71 -6.07
N PRO A 51 -24.91 -13.12 -5.22
CA PRO A 51 -24.67 -13.51 -3.84
C PRO A 51 -23.73 -14.72 -3.71
N THR A 52 -23.59 -15.51 -4.79
CA THR A 52 -22.73 -16.70 -4.84
C THR A 52 -21.27 -16.42 -5.21
N ARG A 53 -20.92 -15.18 -5.57
CA ARG A 53 -19.54 -14.75 -5.89
C ARG A 53 -19.12 -13.56 -5.03
N THR A 54 -19.17 -13.76 -3.71
CA THR A 54 -18.90 -12.73 -2.69
C THR A 54 -17.53 -12.07 -2.83
N LEU A 55 -16.48 -12.80 -3.20
CA LEU A 55 -15.13 -12.25 -3.38
C LEU A 55 -15.04 -11.31 -4.59
N GLU A 56 -15.56 -11.74 -5.75
CA GLU A 56 -15.62 -10.89 -6.96
C GLU A 56 -16.49 -9.64 -6.74
N GLY A 57 -17.55 -9.78 -5.93
CA GLY A 57 -18.38 -8.66 -5.52
C GLY A 57 -17.69 -7.70 -4.54
N LEU A 58 -16.91 -8.22 -3.60
CA LEU A 58 -16.09 -7.41 -2.68
C LEU A 58 -14.99 -6.66 -3.43
N LEU A 59 -14.28 -7.31 -4.35
CA LEU A 59 -13.26 -6.66 -5.18
C LEU A 59 -13.86 -5.55 -6.04
N LYS A 60 -15.04 -5.78 -6.65
CA LYS A 60 -15.79 -4.72 -7.34
C LYS A 60 -16.24 -3.60 -6.40
N VAL A 61 -16.57 -3.90 -5.15
CA VAL A 61 -16.86 -2.88 -4.12
C VAL A 61 -15.59 -2.10 -3.75
N PHE A 62 -14.42 -2.74 -3.66
CA PHE A 62 -13.13 -2.06 -3.45
C PHE A 62 -12.75 -1.16 -4.63
N ASP A 63 -12.92 -1.61 -5.88
CA ASP A 63 -12.73 -0.78 -7.08
C ASP A 63 -13.73 0.39 -7.12
N MET A 64 -14.99 0.13 -6.77
CA MET A 64 -16.00 1.19 -6.63
C MET A 64 -15.66 2.13 -5.47
N GLN A 65 -14.95 1.66 -4.44
CA GLN A 65 -14.56 2.46 -3.29
C GLN A 65 -13.55 3.54 -3.67
N GLU A 66 -12.63 3.30 -4.62
CA GLU A 66 -11.77 4.39 -5.11
C GLU A 66 -12.55 5.53 -5.76
N THR A 67 -13.52 5.20 -6.62
CA THR A 67 -14.32 6.21 -7.33
C THR A 67 -15.30 6.91 -6.39
N LEU A 68 -15.99 6.15 -5.53
CA LEU A 68 -16.96 6.68 -4.57
C LEU A 68 -16.30 7.56 -3.50
N MET A 69 -15.11 7.17 -3.05
CA MET A 69 -14.36 7.94 -2.04
C MET A 69 -13.91 9.30 -2.57
N GLN A 70 -13.79 9.50 -3.89
CA GLN A 70 -13.52 10.84 -4.43
C GLN A 70 -14.67 11.82 -4.17
N TYR A 71 -15.92 11.33 -4.15
CA TYR A 71 -17.13 12.15 -3.97
C TYR A 71 -17.58 12.26 -2.51
N MET A 72 -17.10 11.39 -1.62
CA MET A 72 -17.41 11.44 -0.20
C MET A 72 -16.55 12.49 0.54
N PRO A 73 -17.11 13.30 1.45
CA PRO A 73 -16.31 14.17 2.31
C PRO A 73 -15.61 13.32 3.39
N GLY A 74 -14.30 13.52 3.59
CA GLY A 74 -13.57 12.81 4.64
C GLY A 74 -12.07 13.12 4.67
N PRO A 75 -11.34 12.59 5.67
CA PRO A 75 -9.91 12.84 5.84
C PRO A 75 -9.06 12.34 4.67
N HIS A 76 -9.53 11.34 3.92
CA HIS A 76 -8.88 10.82 2.71
C HIS A 76 -8.68 11.91 1.63
N ARG A 77 -9.53 12.95 1.57
CA ARG A 77 -9.33 14.10 0.67
C ARG A 77 -8.05 14.89 0.96
N ARG A 78 -7.46 14.72 2.15
CA ARG A 78 -6.16 15.32 2.50
C ARG A 78 -4.99 14.54 1.92
N ILE A 79 -5.16 13.27 1.57
CA ILE A 79 -4.08 12.39 1.08
C ILE A 79 -3.49 12.91 -0.23
N PRO A 80 -4.28 13.24 -1.28
CA PRO A 80 -3.72 13.79 -2.52
C PRO A 80 -2.97 15.11 -2.30
N MET A 81 -3.49 15.98 -1.42
CA MET A 81 -2.83 17.23 -1.06
C MET A 81 -1.48 16.98 -0.36
N MET A 82 -1.42 16.03 0.57
CA MET A 82 -0.19 15.68 1.28
C MET A 82 0.85 15.07 0.32
N LEU A 83 0.43 14.12 -0.51
CA LEU A 83 1.28 13.50 -1.54
C LEU A 83 1.79 14.55 -2.53
N GLY A 84 0.94 15.49 -2.95
CA GLY A 84 1.33 16.61 -3.81
C GLY A 84 2.40 17.52 -3.18
N ARG A 85 2.31 17.79 -1.87
CA ARG A 85 3.34 18.54 -1.13
C ARG A 85 4.67 17.79 -1.06
N MET A 86 4.64 16.50 -0.77
CA MET A 86 5.83 15.66 -0.75
C MET A 86 6.47 15.55 -2.14
N ARG A 87 5.68 15.32 -3.19
CA ARG A 87 6.16 15.31 -4.57
C ARG A 87 6.80 16.64 -4.94
N SER A 88 6.19 17.77 -4.58
CA SER A 88 6.76 19.11 -4.83
C SER A 88 8.11 19.31 -4.11
N PHE A 89 8.24 18.81 -2.88
CA PHE A 89 9.49 18.83 -2.14
C PHE A 89 10.58 17.99 -2.84
N ILE A 90 10.25 16.77 -3.26
CA ILE A 90 11.16 15.87 -3.98
C ILE A 90 11.56 16.48 -5.31
N ALA A 91 10.62 17.00 -6.10
CA ALA A 91 10.87 17.64 -7.39
C ALA A 91 11.85 18.81 -7.26
N ARG A 92 11.73 19.61 -6.19
CA ARG A 92 12.70 20.66 -5.88
C ARG A 92 14.08 20.08 -5.57
N ARG A 93 14.15 19.04 -4.73
CA ARG A 93 15.42 18.38 -4.41
C ARG A 93 16.09 17.77 -5.64
N VAL A 94 15.32 17.17 -6.55
CA VAL A 94 15.81 16.65 -7.83
C VAL A 94 16.42 17.76 -8.69
N ARG A 95 15.77 18.94 -8.77
CA ARG A 95 16.32 20.09 -9.49
C ARG A 95 17.63 20.57 -8.87
N ASP A 96 17.70 20.68 -7.55
CA ASP A 96 18.90 21.12 -6.85
C ASP A 96 20.07 20.14 -7.07
N ASN A 97 19.78 18.82 -7.05
CA ASN A 97 20.75 17.78 -7.38
C ASN A 97 21.24 17.89 -8.82
N ALA A 98 20.33 18.02 -9.78
CA ALA A 98 20.66 18.16 -11.20
C ALA A 98 21.53 19.39 -11.47
N ALA A 99 21.27 20.52 -10.81
CA ALA A 99 22.05 21.75 -10.96
C ALA A 99 23.50 21.63 -10.45
N SER A 100 23.76 20.68 -9.55
CA SER A 100 25.05 20.48 -8.89
C SER A 100 25.65 19.09 -9.17
N LEU A 101 25.16 18.41 -10.22
CA LEU A 101 25.52 17.04 -10.55
C LEU A 101 26.96 16.97 -11.08
N GLN A 102 27.76 16.09 -10.48
CA GLN A 102 29.12 15.81 -10.93
C GLN A 102 29.19 14.42 -11.58
N PRO A 103 29.73 14.29 -12.81
CA PRO A 103 29.91 12.99 -13.45
C PRO A 103 30.82 12.08 -12.63
N GLY A 104 30.38 10.84 -12.37
CA GLY A 104 31.19 9.81 -11.71
C GLY A 104 31.28 9.91 -10.19
N VAL A 105 30.71 10.95 -9.56
CA VAL A 105 30.69 11.12 -8.10
C VAL A 105 29.25 11.34 -7.62
N PRO A 106 28.42 10.28 -7.52
CA PRO A 106 27.06 10.42 -7.03
C PRO A 106 27.03 10.65 -5.52
N ARG A 107 26.28 11.66 -5.05
CA ARG A 107 26.16 11.98 -3.61
C ARG A 107 25.07 11.16 -2.92
N ASP A 108 24.00 10.86 -3.64
CA ASP A 108 22.81 10.20 -3.12
C ASP A 108 22.07 9.44 -4.23
N PHE A 109 20.95 8.81 -3.87
CA PHE A 109 20.11 8.04 -4.79
C PHE A 109 19.65 8.87 -6.01
N ILE A 110 19.35 10.15 -5.83
CA ILE A 110 18.88 11.03 -6.90
C ILE A 110 19.99 11.21 -7.93
N ASP A 111 21.23 11.46 -7.49
CA ASP A 111 22.37 11.58 -8.40
C ASP A 111 22.65 10.27 -9.16
N CYS A 112 22.58 9.12 -8.49
CA CYS A 112 22.72 7.81 -9.14
C CYS A 112 21.68 7.63 -10.26
N PHE A 113 20.41 7.96 -9.98
CA PHE A 113 19.33 7.83 -10.94
C PHE A 113 19.50 8.79 -12.12
N LEU A 114 19.84 10.07 -11.85
CA LEU A 114 20.10 11.06 -12.89
C LEU A 114 21.28 10.67 -13.81
N GLN A 115 22.35 10.11 -13.24
CA GLN A 115 23.47 9.59 -14.04
C GLN A 115 23.06 8.39 -14.89
N HIS A 116 22.18 7.51 -14.38
CA HIS A 116 21.67 6.38 -15.13
C HIS A 116 20.72 6.80 -16.26
N MET A 117 19.86 7.79 -16.01
CA MET A 117 19.03 8.43 -17.03
C MET A 117 19.87 8.96 -18.20
N GLU A 118 21.00 9.61 -17.93
CA GLU A 118 21.87 10.12 -19.00
C GLU A 118 22.53 8.98 -19.80
N LYS A 119 22.82 7.83 -19.18
CA LYS A 119 23.32 6.64 -19.87
C LYS A 119 22.29 5.99 -20.79
N GLU A 120 21.01 6.00 -20.40
CA GLU A 120 19.91 5.40 -21.16
C GLU A 120 19.22 6.36 -22.14
N LYS A 121 19.73 7.59 -22.30
CA LYS A 121 19.12 8.63 -23.12
C LYS A 121 18.91 8.25 -24.59
N SER A 122 19.70 7.32 -25.12
CA SER A 122 19.57 6.79 -26.48
C SER A 122 18.52 5.68 -26.60
N ASN A 123 17.94 5.20 -25.51
CA ASN A 123 16.96 4.13 -25.48
C ASN A 123 15.52 4.70 -25.47
N PRO A 124 14.74 4.56 -26.55
CA PRO A 124 13.37 5.08 -26.63
C PRO A 124 12.37 4.35 -25.73
N SER A 125 12.73 3.17 -25.19
CA SER A 125 11.91 2.40 -24.25
C SER A 125 12.43 2.48 -22.81
N SER A 126 13.19 3.53 -22.46
CA SER A 126 13.71 3.68 -21.10
C SER A 126 12.60 4.07 -20.11
N GLU A 127 12.52 3.34 -19.01
CA GLU A 127 11.64 3.65 -17.88
C GLU A 127 12.28 4.68 -16.91
N PHE A 128 13.51 5.12 -17.17
CA PHE A 128 14.20 6.10 -16.34
C PHE A 128 13.76 7.51 -16.73
N THR A 129 12.62 7.94 -16.19
CA THR A 129 12.04 9.27 -16.40
C THR A 129 12.11 10.10 -15.11
N LEU A 130 12.00 11.44 -15.24
CA LEU A 130 11.92 12.32 -14.07
C LEU A 130 10.70 12.01 -13.19
N GLU A 131 9.59 11.60 -13.79
CA GLU A 131 8.40 11.19 -13.04
C GLU A 131 8.64 9.91 -12.24
N ASN A 132 9.25 8.89 -12.87
CA ASN A 132 9.59 7.66 -12.17
C ASN A 132 10.65 7.89 -11.09
N LEU A 133 11.59 8.83 -11.27
CA LEU A 133 12.51 9.27 -10.22
C LEU A 133 11.77 9.88 -9.02
N GLU A 134 10.87 10.84 -9.26
CA GLU A 134 10.07 11.47 -8.21
C GLU A 134 9.24 10.45 -7.43
N LEU A 135 8.53 9.57 -8.14
CA LEU A 135 7.68 8.53 -7.54
C LEU A 135 8.49 7.46 -6.81
N THR A 136 9.63 7.04 -7.37
CA THR A 136 10.51 6.06 -6.70
C THR A 136 11.11 6.65 -5.43
N THR A 137 11.56 7.91 -5.48
CA THR A 137 12.07 8.61 -4.29
C THR A 137 10.98 8.75 -3.22
N LEU A 138 9.75 9.05 -3.64
CA LEU A 138 8.60 9.12 -2.73
C LEU A 138 8.32 7.77 -2.08
N ASN A 139 8.32 6.68 -2.87
CA ASN A 139 8.13 5.32 -2.37
C ASN A 139 9.20 4.92 -1.35
N LEU A 140 10.48 5.21 -1.63
CA LEU A 140 11.57 4.93 -0.69
C LEU A 140 11.40 5.69 0.64
N PHE A 141 10.98 6.96 0.57
CA PHE A 141 10.78 7.78 1.77
C PHE A 141 9.63 7.26 2.65
N PHE A 142 8.49 6.90 2.04
CA PHE A 142 7.37 6.32 2.76
C PHE A 142 7.72 4.96 3.37
N ALA A 143 8.28 4.07 2.54
CA ALA A 143 8.63 2.71 2.96
C ALA A 143 9.64 2.71 4.12
N GLY A 144 10.63 3.60 4.08
CA GLY A 144 11.68 3.69 5.10
C GLY A 144 11.27 4.40 6.40
N THR A 145 10.28 5.28 6.38
CA THR A 145 9.95 6.12 7.56
C THR A 145 8.85 5.50 8.43
N GLU A 146 7.71 5.14 7.83
CA GLU A 146 6.52 4.76 8.59
C GLU A 146 6.68 3.40 9.27
N THR A 147 7.29 2.44 8.56
CA THR A 147 7.46 1.06 9.03
C THR A 147 8.41 0.99 10.21
N VAL A 148 9.63 1.53 10.09
CA VAL A 148 10.65 1.52 11.16
C VAL A 148 10.15 2.27 12.39
N SER A 149 9.57 3.46 12.22
CA SER A 149 9.02 4.25 13.33
C SER A 149 7.88 3.51 14.05
N SER A 150 6.97 2.89 13.29
CA SER A 150 5.89 2.09 13.86
C SER A 150 6.41 0.85 14.57
N THR A 151 7.38 0.13 13.99
CA THR A 151 8.01 -1.03 14.63
C THR A 151 8.70 -0.65 15.93
N LEU A 152 9.43 0.46 15.98
CA LEU A 152 10.03 0.97 17.21
C LEU A 152 8.93 1.30 18.24
N ARG A 153 7.90 2.05 17.84
CA ARG A 153 6.79 2.45 18.71
C ARG A 153 6.03 1.24 19.27
N TYR A 154 5.69 0.27 18.42
CA TYR A 154 5.04 -0.97 18.83
C TYR A 154 5.98 -1.85 19.64
N GLY A 155 7.27 -1.92 19.30
CA GLY A 155 8.27 -2.62 20.11
C GLY A 155 8.28 -2.12 21.55
N PHE A 156 8.35 -0.80 21.75
CA PHE A 156 8.25 -0.20 23.07
C PHE A 156 6.88 -0.42 23.73
N LEU A 157 5.79 -0.28 22.99
CA LEU A 157 4.44 -0.49 23.51
C LEU A 157 4.20 -1.94 23.94
N MET A 158 4.69 -2.91 23.16
CA MET A 158 4.56 -4.34 23.43
C MET A 158 5.35 -4.75 24.67
N LEU A 159 6.56 -4.19 24.87
CA LEU A 159 7.30 -4.35 26.12
C LEU A 159 6.51 -3.86 27.35
N MET A 160 5.63 -2.87 27.17
CA MET A 160 4.86 -2.27 28.26
C MET A 160 3.49 -2.93 28.50
N LYS A 161 2.89 -3.61 27.51
CA LYS A 161 1.42 -3.66 27.43
C LYS A 161 0.74 -4.98 27.80
N TYR A 162 0.94 -6.14 27.16
CA TYR A 162 0.02 -7.27 27.41
C TYR A 162 0.62 -8.70 27.44
N PRO A 163 0.38 -9.47 28.54
CA PRO A 163 0.82 -10.86 28.72
C PRO A 163 -0.19 -11.98 28.36
N HIS A 164 -1.32 -11.77 27.65
CA HIS A 164 -2.26 -12.90 27.43
C HIS A 164 -3.25 -12.74 26.26
N VAL A 165 -3.34 -13.82 25.46
CA VAL A 165 -4.39 -14.25 24.51
C VAL A 165 -4.21 -13.86 23.04
N GLN A 166 -4.35 -14.85 22.12
CA GLN A 166 -5.37 -14.90 21.03
C GLN A 166 -5.05 -15.92 19.90
N GLU A 167 -6.03 -16.73 19.49
CA GLU A 167 -6.05 -17.65 18.33
C GLU A 167 -7.37 -17.31 17.59
N LYS A 168 -7.62 -17.39 16.29
CA LYS A 168 -7.27 -18.33 15.21
C LYS A 168 -7.94 -17.77 13.93
N VAL A 169 -7.64 -18.32 12.74
CA VAL A 169 -8.50 -18.48 11.53
C VAL A 169 -7.62 -18.34 10.28
N HIS A 170 -7.37 -19.48 9.65
CA HIS A 170 -6.54 -19.66 8.46
C HIS A 170 -7.18 -20.81 7.67
N GLU A 171 -7.73 -20.49 6.49
CA GLU A 171 -8.20 -21.39 5.40
C GLU A 171 -9.10 -20.46 4.54
N GLU A 172 -8.88 -20.16 3.26
CA GLU A 172 -8.19 -20.76 2.10
C GLU A 172 -7.90 -19.63 1.08
N ILE A 173 -7.20 -19.90 -0.03
CA ILE A 173 -7.61 -19.61 -1.44
C ILE A 173 -6.42 -19.76 -2.42
N ASP A 174 -6.70 -20.36 -3.58
CA ASP A 174 -5.89 -20.32 -4.82
C ASP A 174 -6.78 -19.98 -6.04
N GLN A 175 -6.42 -18.95 -6.82
CA GLN A 175 -6.66 -18.70 -8.28
C GLN A 175 -6.64 -17.19 -8.62
N ASP A 176 -5.62 -16.70 -9.33
CA ASP A 176 -5.48 -15.33 -9.91
C ASP A 176 -6.17 -14.21 -9.11
N THR A 177 -6.00 -14.35 -7.80
CA THR A 177 -6.62 -13.60 -6.73
C THR A 177 -5.48 -12.80 -6.13
N ASP A 178 -5.77 -11.60 -5.65
CA ASP A 178 -4.83 -10.88 -4.80
C ASP A 178 -4.47 -11.78 -3.60
N VAL A 179 -3.27 -12.37 -3.66
CA VAL A 179 -2.74 -13.17 -2.58
C VAL A 179 -2.12 -12.20 -1.59
N TYR A 180 -2.76 -12.03 -0.45
CA TYR A 180 -2.20 -11.31 0.68
C TYR A 180 -1.43 -12.30 1.55
N PRO A 181 -0.09 -12.39 1.43
CA PRO A 181 0.68 -13.21 2.35
C PRO A 181 0.52 -12.61 3.74
N LEU A 182 -0.27 -13.26 4.58
CA LEU A 182 -0.49 -12.81 5.94
C LEU A 182 0.75 -13.14 6.76
N LEU A 183 1.80 -12.32 6.67
CA LEU A 183 3.05 -12.54 7.42
C LEU A 183 2.80 -12.75 8.93
N SER A 184 1.75 -12.12 9.45
CA SER A 184 1.31 -12.31 10.84
C SER A 184 1.03 -13.77 11.19
N SER A 185 0.52 -14.60 10.27
CA SER A 185 0.25 -16.01 10.59
C SER A 185 1.51 -16.82 10.77
N VAL A 186 2.51 -16.62 9.90
CA VAL A 186 3.82 -17.27 10.01
C VAL A 186 4.55 -16.77 11.27
N LEU A 187 4.54 -15.46 11.49
CA LEU A 187 5.20 -14.84 12.65
C LEU A 187 4.55 -15.17 14.00
N HIS A 188 3.32 -15.69 13.99
CA HIS A 188 2.59 -16.14 15.18
C HIS A 188 2.24 -17.64 15.11
N ASP A 189 2.97 -18.43 14.31
CA ASP A 189 2.72 -19.87 14.19
C ASP A 189 3.22 -20.61 15.45
N PRO A 190 2.33 -21.28 16.22
CA PRO A 190 2.69 -21.98 17.45
C PRO A 190 3.60 -23.20 17.24
N SER A 191 3.74 -23.69 16.00
CA SER A 191 4.61 -24.82 15.68
C SER A 191 6.09 -24.44 15.60
N VAL A 192 6.39 -23.18 15.30
CA VAL A 192 7.76 -22.66 15.11
C VAL A 192 8.16 -21.61 16.14
N PHE A 193 7.20 -20.87 16.70
CA PHE A 193 7.42 -19.90 17.76
C PHE A 193 6.81 -20.41 19.07
N LYS A 194 7.65 -20.51 20.10
CA LYS A 194 7.20 -20.72 21.48
C LYS A 194 6.46 -19.46 21.93
N HIS A 195 5.27 -19.63 22.49
CA HIS A 195 4.42 -18.53 22.93
C HIS A 195 4.22 -17.45 21.83
N PRO A 196 3.66 -17.80 20.67
CA PRO A 196 3.68 -16.93 19.48
C PRO A 196 3.01 -15.57 19.66
N ASN A 197 2.07 -15.46 20.61
CA ASN A 197 1.37 -14.22 20.93
C ASN A 197 2.00 -13.44 22.09
N ALA A 198 3.16 -13.90 22.59
CA ALA A 198 3.93 -13.25 23.63
C ALA A 198 5.29 -12.81 23.09
N PHE A 199 5.82 -11.73 23.63
CA PHE A 199 7.21 -11.37 23.40
C PHE A 199 8.11 -12.36 24.12
N ASP A 200 8.64 -13.33 23.38
CA ASP A 200 9.55 -14.35 23.89
C ASP A 200 10.88 -14.32 23.12
N PRO A 201 11.92 -13.65 23.66
CA PRO A 201 13.26 -13.61 23.06
C PRO A 201 13.88 -15.00 22.89
N MET A 202 13.45 -16.00 23.67
CA MET A 202 14.01 -17.36 23.60
C MET A 202 13.70 -18.06 22.28
N ASN A 203 12.78 -17.51 21.47
CA ASN A 203 12.59 -17.94 20.08
C ASN A 203 13.82 -17.74 19.19
N PHE A 204 14.73 -16.84 19.61
CA PHE A 204 15.94 -16.48 18.86
C PHE A 204 17.22 -16.81 19.63
N VAL A 205 17.14 -17.63 20.67
CA VAL A 205 18.28 -18.00 21.53
C VAL A 205 18.35 -19.52 21.65
N ASP A 206 19.53 -20.11 21.42
CA ASP A 206 19.77 -21.55 21.61
C ASP A 206 19.98 -21.91 23.10
N GLU A 207 20.09 -23.22 23.39
CA GLU A 207 20.31 -23.71 24.76
C GLU A 207 21.62 -23.22 25.40
N SER A 208 22.57 -22.76 24.58
CA SER A 208 23.85 -22.19 25.02
C SER A 208 23.82 -20.66 25.19
N GLY A 209 22.66 -20.02 25.00
CA GLY A 209 22.50 -18.58 25.12
C GLY A 209 22.96 -17.78 23.91
N ARG A 210 23.23 -18.43 22.77
CA ARG A 210 23.66 -17.75 21.53
C ARG A 210 22.48 -17.46 20.62
N PHE A 211 22.62 -16.45 19.78
CA PHE A 211 21.62 -16.14 18.77
C PHE A 211 21.40 -17.32 17.82
N LYS A 212 20.15 -17.72 17.67
CA LYS A 212 19.69 -18.74 16.74
C LYS A 212 18.80 -18.09 15.69
N ARG A 213 19.17 -18.23 14.43
CA ARG A 213 18.31 -17.85 13.30
C ARG A 213 17.07 -18.74 13.27
N ASN A 214 15.91 -18.13 13.06
CA ASN A 214 14.66 -18.82 12.78
C ASN A 214 14.20 -18.45 11.36
N ASP A 215 14.11 -19.43 10.47
CA ASP A 215 13.74 -19.19 9.07
C ASP A 215 12.25 -18.83 8.89
N ALA A 216 11.41 -19.10 9.89
CA ALA A 216 10.03 -18.61 9.93
C ALA A 216 9.93 -17.12 10.29
N PHE A 217 11.03 -16.47 10.70
CA PHE A 217 11.06 -15.04 10.98
C PHE A 217 11.22 -14.24 9.69
N VAL A 218 10.10 -13.94 9.03
CA VAL A 218 10.03 -13.31 7.71
C VAL A 218 9.31 -11.93 7.72
N PRO A 219 9.65 -10.99 8.63
CA PRO A 219 8.99 -9.69 8.69
C PRO A 219 9.24 -8.81 7.45
N PHE A 220 10.25 -9.15 6.66
CA PHE A 220 10.62 -8.49 5.40
C PHE A 220 10.10 -9.23 4.16
N SER A 221 9.07 -10.06 4.35
CA SER A 221 8.60 -11.07 3.40
C SER A 221 9.62 -12.21 3.19
N SER A 222 9.26 -13.19 2.36
CA SER A 222 10.11 -14.32 1.96
C SER A 222 9.97 -14.61 0.47
N GLY A 223 11.07 -14.96 -0.20
CA GLY A 223 11.01 -15.47 -1.58
C GLY A 223 10.74 -16.97 -1.62
N SER A 224 9.95 -17.46 -2.59
CA SER A 224 9.69 -18.90 -2.75
C SER A 224 10.94 -19.66 -3.23
N PRO A 225 11.10 -20.95 -2.86
CA PRO A 225 12.19 -21.78 -3.39
C PRO A 225 12.15 -21.83 -4.92
N GLY A 226 13.25 -21.43 -5.58
CA GLY A 226 13.32 -21.36 -7.05
C GLY A 226 12.90 -20.03 -7.67
N THR A 227 12.36 -19.10 -6.88
CA THR A 227 12.23 -17.69 -7.26
C THR A 227 13.13 -16.87 -6.36
N GLU A 228 14.29 -16.45 -6.86
CA GLU A 228 15.08 -15.44 -6.17
C GLU A 228 14.21 -14.19 -5.92
N GLY A 229 13.83 -13.96 -4.66
CA GLY A 229 13.55 -12.65 -4.06
C GLY A 229 12.73 -11.60 -4.81
N LYS A 230 11.80 -11.96 -5.72
CA LYS A 230 11.18 -10.97 -6.63
C LYS A 230 10.42 -9.81 -5.95
N ARG A 231 10.07 -9.92 -4.66
CA ARG A 231 9.41 -8.86 -3.87
C ARG A 231 9.88 -8.81 -2.40
N LEU A 232 11.12 -9.17 -2.10
CA LEU A 232 11.66 -8.99 -0.74
C LEU A 232 11.78 -7.50 -0.40
N CYS A 233 11.72 -7.14 0.88
CA CYS A 233 11.91 -5.76 1.28
C CYS A 233 13.29 -5.24 0.86
N LEU A 234 13.32 -4.30 -0.09
CA LEU A 234 14.55 -3.65 -0.56
C LEU A 234 15.33 -2.98 0.59
N GLY A 235 14.62 -2.50 1.62
CA GLY A 235 15.18 -1.80 2.77
C GLY A 235 15.56 -2.69 3.95
N GLU A 236 15.47 -4.02 3.85
CA GLU A 236 15.70 -4.94 4.99
C GLU A 236 17.03 -4.68 5.71
N GLY A 237 18.13 -4.56 4.96
CA GLY A 237 19.45 -4.34 5.54
C GLY A 237 19.54 -3.03 6.33
N LEU A 238 18.97 -1.95 5.78
CA LEU A 238 18.94 -0.65 6.43
C LEU A 238 18.07 -0.68 7.69
N ALA A 239 16.86 -1.23 7.60
CA ALA A 239 15.93 -1.32 8.72
C ALA A 239 16.52 -2.14 9.89
N ARG A 240 17.15 -3.28 9.62
CA ARG A 240 17.80 -4.10 10.66
C ARG A 240 18.91 -3.32 11.37
N MET A 241 19.73 -2.60 10.61
CA MET A 241 20.82 -1.77 11.15
C MET A 241 20.29 -0.63 12.00
N GLU A 242 19.29 0.11 11.51
CA GLU A 242 18.66 1.21 12.24
C GLU A 242 18.04 0.74 13.56
N LEU A 243 17.28 -0.36 13.54
CA LEU A 243 16.67 -0.95 14.74
C LEU A 243 17.74 -1.30 15.79
N PHE A 244 18.82 -1.95 15.37
CA PHE A 244 19.92 -2.31 16.26
C PHE A 244 20.60 -1.08 16.86
N LEU A 245 21.02 -0.13 16.01
CA LEU A 245 21.75 1.06 16.45
C LEU A 245 20.89 1.95 17.35
N PHE A 246 19.64 2.23 16.97
CA PHE A 246 18.77 3.08 17.80
C PHE A 246 18.45 2.42 19.14
N LEU A 247 18.11 1.13 19.14
CA LEU A 247 17.83 0.43 20.38
C LEU A 247 19.06 0.41 21.30
N CYS A 248 20.22 0.01 20.80
CA CYS A 248 21.45 -0.02 21.59
C CYS A 248 21.84 1.36 22.09
N THR A 249 21.75 2.39 21.26
CA THR A 249 22.10 3.77 21.65
C THR A 249 21.15 4.28 22.73
N ILE A 250 19.85 4.05 22.59
CA ILE A 250 18.87 4.45 23.61
C ILE A 250 19.15 3.70 24.93
N LEU A 251 19.30 2.38 24.89
CA LEU A 251 19.56 1.57 26.08
C LEU A 251 20.89 1.88 26.76
N GLN A 252 21.91 2.33 26.02
CA GLN A 252 23.18 2.78 26.58
C GLN A 252 23.08 4.11 27.34
N ASN A 253 22.06 4.92 27.06
CA ASN A 253 21.86 6.25 27.62
C ASN A 253 20.65 6.33 28.58
N LEU A 254 20.00 5.20 28.86
CA LEU A 254 19.01 5.05 29.94
C LEU A 254 19.71 4.66 31.24
#